data_AF-A0A9W6F2Y8-F1
#
_entry.id   AF-A0A9W6F2Y8-F1
#
_cell.length_a   1.000
_cell.length_b   1.000
_cell.length_c   1.000
_cell.angle_alpha   90.00
_cell.angle_beta   90.00
_cell.angle_gamma   90.00
#
_symmetry.space_group_name_H-M   'P 1'
#
loop_
_entity.id
_entity.type
_entity.pdbx_description
1 polymer ?
#
loop_
_entity_poly.entity_id
_entity_poly.type
_entity_poly.pdbx_seq_one_letter_code
_entity_poly.pdbx_strand_id
1 'polypeptide(L)'
;MSEDAGSAERAARCYRAAAEDEMLAALKHETVVRTISYKEDTGGQDPPRNSPPSLAAGAFGKYASAVAAERHMSPVAVMGSVGVPDSRDALPSEEELAQRLAQEAEAAYTAAKTAGGGMVGRSGVASKLQSAADKFARMVALDKAPAEAAVAAPQPDAARRVVAKEAALHEAAAAETLAEARRKEE
;
A
#
# COMPACT_ATOMS: atom_id res chain seq x y z
N MET A 1 37.66 -30.07 -6.96
CA MET A 1 37.22 -28.94 -6.11
C MET A 1 36.77 -27.86 -7.08
N SER A 2 35.46 -27.64 -7.20
CA SER A 2 34.81 -26.95 -8.31
C SER A 2 34.85 -25.42 -8.16
N GLU A 3 35.82 -24.78 -8.81
CA GLU A 3 35.83 -23.31 -8.98
C GLU A 3 34.62 -22.80 -9.79
N ASP A 4 34.08 -23.63 -10.69
CA ASP A 4 32.93 -23.29 -11.54
C ASP A 4 31.60 -23.16 -10.77
N ALA A 5 31.37 -23.98 -9.74
CA ALA A 5 30.13 -23.93 -8.95
C ALA A 5 30.01 -22.59 -8.18
N GLY A 6 31.13 -22.09 -7.66
CA GLY A 6 31.18 -20.80 -6.97
C GLY A 6 31.07 -19.59 -7.92
N SER A 7 31.38 -19.75 -9.20
CA SER A 7 31.20 -18.70 -10.21
C SER A 7 29.73 -18.54 -10.62
N ALA A 8 29.05 -19.66 -10.90
CA ALA A 8 27.64 -19.68 -11.30
C ALA A 8 26.71 -19.13 -10.20
N GLU A 9 26.96 -19.49 -8.94
CA GLU A 9 26.16 -19.02 -7.81
C GLU A 9 26.35 -17.52 -7.52
N ARG A 10 27.55 -16.98 -7.80
CA ARG A 10 27.79 -15.53 -7.75
C ARG A 10 27.05 -14.80 -8.87
N ALA A 11 27.14 -15.30 -10.10
CA ALA A 11 26.41 -14.73 -11.23
C ALA A 11 24.90 -14.71 -11.00
N ALA A 12 24.32 -15.82 -10.52
CA ALA A 12 22.90 -15.92 -10.21
C ALA A 12 22.45 -14.89 -9.15
N ARG A 13 23.27 -14.65 -8.12
CA ARG A 13 22.99 -13.62 -7.11
C ARG A 13 23.06 -12.21 -7.71
N CYS A 14 24.04 -11.93 -8.56
CA CYS A 14 24.14 -10.63 -9.24
C CYS A 14 22.94 -10.37 -10.15
N TYR A 15 22.49 -11.37 -10.93
CA TYR A 15 21.32 -11.22 -11.79
C TYR A 15 20.03 -11.00 -11.00
N ARG A 16 19.86 -11.72 -9.87
CA ARG A 16 18.72 -11.49 -8.99
C ARG A 16 18.74 -10.07 -8.42
N ALA A 17 19.89 -9.61 -7.92
CA ALA A 17 20.02 -8.27 -7.37
C ALA A 17 19.71 -7.19 -8.41
N ALA A 18 20.17 -7.36 -9.65
CA ALA A 18 19.84 -6.45 -10.75
C ALA A 18 18.33 -6.42 -11.07
N ALA A 19 17.66 -7.57 -11.09
CA ALA A 19 16.21 -7.65 -11.33
C ALA A 19 15.41 -7.01 -10.18
N GLU A 20 15.84 -7.22 -8.93
CA GLU A 20 15.26 -6.56 -7.75
C GLU A 20 15.44 -5.03 -7.81
N ASP A 21 16.61 -4.55 -8.27
CA ASP A 21 16.89 -3.13 -8.40
C ASP A 21 16.06 -2.48 -9.53
N GLU A 22 15.86 -3.18 -10.66
CA GLU A 22 14.94 -2.76 -11.73
C GLU A 22 13.50 -2.63 -11.20
N MET A 23 13.03 -3.64 -10.46
CA MET A 23 11.70 -3.63 -9.84
C MET A 23 11.55 -2.48 -8.84
N LEU A 24 12.55 -2.27 -7.99
CA LEU A 24 12.56 -1.16 -7.04
C LEU A 24 12.50 0.19 -7.75
N ALA A 25 13.25 0.37 -8.83
CA ALA A 25 13.28 1.60 -9.60
C ALA A 25 11.93 1.88 -10.27
N ALA A 26 11.31 0.85 -10.88
CA ALA A 26 9.99 0.97 -11.48
C ALA A 26 8.89 1.29 -10.44
N LEU A 27 8.87 0.61 -9.30
CA LEU A 27 7.92 0.91 -8.22
C LEU A 27 8.12 2.31 -7.61
N LYS A 28 9.38 2.78 -7.54
CA LYS A 28 9.71 4.13 -7.10
C LYS A 28 9.22 5.17 -8.10
N HIS A 29 9.41 4.92 -9.40
CA HIS A 29 8.89 5.77 -10.48
C HIS A 29 7.37 5.93 -10.35
N GLU A 30 6.62 4.83 -10.24
CA GLU A 30 5.16 4.86 -10.06
C GLU A 30 4.74 5.69 -8.85
N THR A 31 5.45 5.52 -7.73
CA THR A 31 5.20 6.30 -6.52
C THR A 31 5.37 7.80 -6.77
N VAL A 32 6.45 8.20 -7.45
CA VAL A 32 6.78 9.60 -7.72
C VAL A 32 5.77 10.21 -8.69
N VAL A 33 5.54 9.58 -9.85
CA VAL A 33 4.62 10.07 -10.88
C VAL A 33 3.22 10.29 -10.34
N ARG A 34 2.69 9.31 -9.61
CA ARG A 34 1.34 9.39 -9.04
C ARG A 34 1.22 10.41 -7.93
N THR A 35 2.27 10.57 -7.11
CA THR A 35 2.27 11.60 -6.06
C THR A 35 2.32 12.99 -6.65
N ILE A 36 3.11 13.21 -7.71
CA ILE A 36 3.18 14.50 -8.41
C ILE A 36 1.82 14.81 -9.04
N SER A 37 1.27 13.90 -9.84
CA SER A 37 -0.04 14.06 -10.48
C SER A 37 -1.13 14.37 -9.45
N TYR A 38 -1.19 13.63 -8.34
CA TYR A 38 -2.16 13.88 -7.28
C TYR A 38 -2.01 15.28 -6.66
N LYS A 39 -0.78 15.71 -6.40
CA LYS A 39 -0.51 17.04 -5.81
C LYS A 39 -0.85 18.17 -6.77
N GLU A 40 -0.64 17.97 -8.07
CA GLU A 40 -1.06 18.93 -9.09
C GLU A 40 -2.59 19.06 -9.12
N ASP A 41 -3.32 17.95 -9.05
CA ASP A 41 -4.79 17.94 -9.10
C ASP A 41 -5.45 18.51 -7.83
N THR A 42 -4.82 18.31 -6.67
CA THR A 42 -5.41 18.66 -5.35
C THR A 42 -4.86 19.93 -4.73
N GLY A 43 -3.99 20.66 -5.44
CA GLY A 43 -3.37 21.89 -4.93
C GLY A 43 -2.37 21.63 -3.79
N GLY A 44 -1.66 20.51 -3.84
CA GLY A 44 -0.58 20.15 -2.91
C GLY A 44 -1.03 19.39 -1.66
N GLN A 45 -2.27 18.90 -1.60
CA GLN A 45 -2.72 18.07 -0.49
C GLN A 45 -1.98 16.73 -0.44
N ASP A 46 -1.80 16.19 0.76
CA ASP A 46 -1.22 14.87 0.93
C ASP A 46 -2.23 13.78 0.52
N PRO A 47 -1.79 12.71 -0.17
CA PRO A 47 -2.71 11.68 -0.61
C PRO A 47 -3.34 10.93 0.57
N PRO A 48 -4.68 10.71 0.55
CA PRO A 48 -5.35 9.97 1.59
C PRO A 48 -4.90 8.51 1.59
N ARG A 49 -5.11 7.83 2.72
CA ARG A 49 -4.82 6.40 2.85
C ARG A 49 -5.59 5.60 1.81
N ASN A 50 -4.94 4.59 1.23
CA ASN A 50 -5.49 3.71 0.20
C ASN A 50 -5.84 4.39 -1.14
N SER A 51 -5.39 5.63 -1.36
CA SER A 51 -5.37 6.24 -2.70
C SER A 51 -4.31 5.58 -3.59
N PRO A 52 -4.40 5.71 -4.93
CA PRO A 52 -3.38 5.20 -5.84
C PRO A 52 -1.92 5.56 -5.46
N PRO A 53 -1.55 6.84 -5.20
CA PRO A 53 -0.19 7.17 -4.74
C PRO A 53 0.18 6.56 -3.38
N SER A 54 -0.78 6.45 -2.45
CA SER A 54 -0.55 5.81 -1.14
C SER A 54 -0.31 4.29 -1.27
N LEU A 55 -1.02 3.63 -2.18
CA LEU A 55 -0.85 2.21 -2.49
C LEU A 55 0.48 1.95 -3.22
N ALA A 56 0.84 2.79 -4.19
CA ALA A 56 2.13 2.75 -4.89
C ALA A 56 3.31 2.84 -3.88
N ALA A 57 3.31 3.89 -3.04
CA ALA A 57 4.31 4.08 -1.99
C ALA A 57 4.35 2.89 -1.02
N GLY A 58 3.17 2.38 -0.66
CA GLY A 58 3.02 1.23 0.22
C GLY A 58 3.50 -0.09 -0.39
N ALA A 59 3.44 -0.24 -1.71
CA ALA A 59 3.97 -1.40 -2.44
C ALA A 59 5.49 -1.31 -2.54
N PHE A 60 6.03 -0.16 -2.97
CA PHE A 60 7.47 0.12 -3.00
C PHE A 60 8.13 -0.14 -1.64
N GLY A 61 7.58 0.43 -0.55
CA GLY A 61 8.15 0.24 0.78
C GLY A 61 8.11 -1.21 1.27
N LYS A 62 7.09 -1.99 0.88
CA LYS A 62 7.02 -3.43 1.21
C LYS A 62 8.02 -4.25 0.43
N TYR A 63 8.16 -3.98 -0.87
CA TYR A 63 9.14 -4.63 -1.71
C TYR A 63 10.57 -4.32 -1.25
N ALA A 64 10.89 -3.05 -0.99
CA ALA A 64 12.18 -2.66 -0.42
C ALA A 64 12.46 -3.31 0.94
N SER A 65 11.45 -3.49 1.78
CA SER A 65 11.60 -4.20 3.05
C SER A 65 11.82 -5.72 2.88
N ALA A 66 11.33 -6.32 1.79
CA ALA A 66 11.59 -7.71 1.44
C ALA A 66 13.02 -7.88 0.96
N VAL A 67 13.44 -7.05 -0.01
CA VAL A 67 14.81 -7.02 -0.54
C VAL A 67 15.83 -6.73 0.57
N ALA A 68 15.54 -5.79 1.46
CA ALA A 68 16.42 -5.48 2.58
C ALA A 68 16.61 -6.67 3.54
N ALA A 69 15.57 -7.48 3.75
CA ALA A 69 15.68 -8.68 4.59
C ALA A 69 16.56 -9.75 3.93
N GLU A 70 16.44 -9.95 2.62
CA GLU A 70 17.28 -10.88 1.84
C GLU A 70 18.74 -10.41 1.77
N ARG A 71 18.97 -9.10 1.63
CA ARG A 71 20.31 -8.49 1.54
C ARG A 71 20.93 -8.19 2.90
N HIS A 72 20.24 -8.45 4.00
CA HIS A 72 20.66 -8.10 5.37
C HIS A 72 21.00 -6.60 5.53
N MET A 73 20.21 -5.73 4.91
CA MET A 73 20.34 -4.28 4.96
C MET A 73 19.15 -3.64 5.67
N SER A 74 19.24 -2.34 5.97
CA SER A 74 18.06 -1.58 6.41
C SER A 74 17.17 -1.26 5.21
N PRO A 75 15.82 -1.25 5.36
CA PRO A 75 14.93 -0.84 4.27
C PRO A 75 15.23 0.58 3.77
N VAL A 76 15.67 1.47 4.66
CA VAL A 76 16.05 2.85 4.30
C VAL A 76 17.27 2.87 3.37
N ALA A 77 18.27 2.01 3.62
CA ALA A 77 19.43 1.91 2.75
C ALA A 77 19.04 1.45 1.34
N VAL A 78 18.18 0.42 1.23
CA VAL A 78 17.68 -0.07 -0.06
C VAL A 78 16.86 0.99 -0.80
N MET A 79 15.95 1.69 -0.11
CA MET A 79 15.15 2.75 -0.76
C MET A 79 16.01 3.95 -1.19
N GLY A 80 17.07 4.25 -0.44
CA GLY A 80 18.01 5.33 -0.71
C GLY A 80 18.98 5.05 -1.84
N SER A 81 19.34 3.77 -2.08
CA SER A 81 20.23 3.38 -3.18
C SER A 81 19.54 3.34 -4.55
N VAL A 82 18.21 3.30 -4.58
CA VAL A 82 17.42 3.21 -5.80
C VAL A 82 17.27 4.61 -6.40
N GLY A 83 17.81 4.83 -7.60
CA GLY A 83 17.55 6.04 -8.39
C GLY A 83 16.08 6.15 -8.80
N VAL A 84 15.61 7.36 -9.10
CA VAL A 84 14.35 7.52 -9.84
C VAL A 84 14.74 7.45 -11.33
N PRO A 85 14.25 6.46 -12.10
CA PRO A 85 14.47 6.42 -13.54
C PRO A 85 13.97 7.69 -14.22
N ASP A 86 14.62 8.08 -15.30
CA ASP A 86 14.11 9.16 -16.15
C ASP A 86 12.84 8.68 -16.87
N SER A 87 11.91 9.58 -17.18
CA SER A 87 10.67 9.26 -17.90
C SER A 87 10.88 8.72 -19.33
N ARG A 88 12.12 8.76 -19.82
CA ARG A 88 12.55 8.21 -21.11
C ARG A 88 13.11 6.79 -21.00
N ASP A 89 13.36 6.33 -19.78
CA ASP A 89 13.83 4.96 -19.56
C ASP A 89 12.70 4.00 -19.88
N ALA A 90 13.02 2.90 -20.57
CA ALA A 90 12.06 1.85 -20.87
C ALA A 90 11.74 1.09 -19.57
N LEU A 91 10.67 1.52 -18.89
CA LEU A 91 10.16 0.86 -17.70
C LEU A 91 9.10 -0.19 -18.06
N PRO A 92 9.00 -1.29 -17.30
CA PRO A 92 7.91 -2.24 -17.44
C PRO A 92 6.56 -1.54 -17.25
N SER A 93 5.53 -2.00 -17.96
CA SER A 93 4.17 -1.47 -17.77
C SER A 93 3.63 -1.78 -16.36
N GLU A 94 2.62 -1.06 -15.92
CA GLU A 94 1.98 -1.32 -14.62
C GLU A 94 1.41 -2.75 -14.54
N GLU A 95 0.84 -3.26 -15.63
CA GLU A 95 0.36 -4.64 -15.69
C GLU A 95 1.50 -5.65 -15.55
N GLU A 96 2.62 -5.39 -16.20
CA GLU A 96 3.81 -6.23 -16.10
C GLU A 96 4.38 -6.20 -14.67
N LEU A 97 4.45 -5.03 -14.04
CA LEU A 97 4.88 -4.90 -12.64
C LEU A 97 3.94 -5.65 -11.69
N ALA A 98 2.63 -5.52 -11.87
CA ALA A 98 1.65 -6.24 -11.07
C ALA A 98 1.79 -7.76 -11.22
N GLN A 99 1.99 -8.24 -12.45
CA GLN A 99 2.18 -9.65 -12.74
C GLN A 99 3.48 -10.19 -12.15
N ARG A 100 4.60 -9.47 -12.34
CA ARG A 100 5.91 -9.86 -11.78
C ARG A 100 5.87 -9.91 -10.25
N LEU A 101 5.26 -8.90 -9.60
CA LEU A 101 5.08 -8.90 -8.14
C LEU A 101 4.25 -10.10 -7.65
N ALA A 102 3.17 -10.45 -8.35
CA ALA A 102 2.35 -11.59 -8.01
C ALA A 102 3.12 -12.91 -8.13
N GLN A 103 3.89 -13.09 -9.21
CA GLN A 103 4.73 -14.26 -9.43
C GLN A 103 5.81 -14.39 -8.36
N GLU A 104 6.49 -13.29 -8.03
CA GLU A 104 7.53 -13.28 -7.00
C GLU A 104 6.96 -13.58 -5.61
N ALA A 105 5.79 -13.03 -5.29
CA ALA A 105 5.09 -13.33 -4.04
C ALA A 105 4.69 -14.81 -3.93
N GLU A 106 4.14 -15.40 -5.00
CA GLU A 106 3.77 -16.81 -5.06
C GLU A 106 4.99 -17.73 -4.94
N ALA A 107 6.07 -17.41 -5.65
CA ALA A 107 7.33 -18.16 -5.58
C ALA A 107 7.92 -18.12 -4.15
N ALA A 108 7.97 -16.94 -3.53
CA ALA A 108 8.45 -16.78 -2.16
C ALA A 108 7.55 -17.49 -1.14
N TYR A 109 6.22 -17.43 -1.32
CA TYR A 109 5.28 -18.16 -0.48
C TYR A 109 5.49 -19.67 -0.57
N THR A 110 5.63 -20.21 -1.78
CA THR A 110 5.85 -21.63 -2.03
C THR A 110 7.17 -22.09 -1.42
N ALA A 111 8.25 -21.34 -1.62
CA ALA A 111 9.55 -21.62 -1.02
C ALA A 111 9.49 -21.61 0.52
N ALA A 112 8.87 -20.58 1.10
CA ALA A 112 8.71 -20.46 2.56
C ALA A 112 7.86 -21.61 3.13
N LYS A 113 6.79 -22.00 2.42
CA LYS A 113 5.92 -23.11 2.83
C LYS A 113 6.68 -24.43 2.84
N THR A 114 7.47 -24.70 1.80
CA THR A 114 8.29 -25.91 1.71
C THR A 114 9.37 -25.95 2.80
N ALA A 115 10.06 -24.83 3.03
CA ALA A 115 11.09 -24.73 4.07
C ALA A 115 10.53 -24.80 5.50
N GLY A 116 9.32 -24.27 5.72
CA GLY A 116 8.67 -24.19 7.02
C GLY A 116 7.77 -25.38 7.38
N GLY A 117 7.87 -26.51 6.67
CA GLY A 117 7.05 -27.70 6.95
C GLY A 117 5.54 -27.47 6.74
N GLY A 118 5.17 -26.58 5.82
CA GLY A 118 3.78 -26.27 5.47
C GLY A 118 3.24 -24.96 6.04
N MET A 119 3.99 -24.28 6.91
CA MET A 119 3.58 -23.00 7.52
C MET A 119 4.40 -21.82 6.99
N VAL A 120 3.74 -20.70 6.69
CA VAL A 120 4.38 -19.45 6.28
C VAL A 120 4.21 -18.39 7.37
N GLY A 121 5.31 -17.81 7.82
CA GLY A 121 5.30 -16.78 8.86
C GLY A 121 4.66 -15.47 8.40
N ARG A 122 3.92 -14.81 9.31
CA ARG A 122 3.18 -13.57 9.03
C ARG A 122 4.05 -12.31 8.84
N SER A 123 5.34 -12.38 9.15
CA SER A 123 6.26 -11.23 9.11
C SER A 123 7.47 -11.45 8.19
N GLY A 124 7.57 -12.61 7.53
CA GLY A 124 8.68 -12.98 6.66
C GLY A 124 8.68 -12.26 5.31
N VAL A 125 9.70 -12.54 4.50
CA VAL A 125 9.85 -12.01 3.13
C VAL A 125 8.63 -12.30 2.27
N ALA A 126 8.12 -13.54 2.30
CA ALA A 126 6.91 -13.93 1.58
C ALA A 126 5.69 -13.05 1.93
N SER A 127 5.48 -12.72 3.21
CA SER A 127 4.36 -11.85 3.61
C SER A 127 4.55 -10.40 3.15
N LYS A 128 5.80 -9.91 3.10
CA LYS A 128 6.10 -8.57 2.59
C LYS A 128 5.86 -8.49 1.08
N LEU A 129 6.32 -9.49 0.32
CA LEU A 129 6.09 -9.57 -1.13
C LEU A 129 4.61 -9.70 -1.45
N GLN A 130 3.86 -10.54 -0.73
CA GLN A 130 2.41 -10.61 -0.88
C GLN A 130 1.73 -9.26 -0.62
N SER A 131 2.14 -8.55 0.45
CA SER A 131 1.59 -7.23 0.74
C SER A 131 1.96 -6.18 -0.32
N ALA A 132 3.12 -6.31 -0.98
CA ALA A 132 3.49 -5.44 -2.09
C ALA A 132 2.61 -5.72 -3.32
N ALA A 133 2.48 -7.00 -3.70
CA ALA A 133 1.62 -7.45 -4.78
C ALA A 133 0.16 -7.01 -4.59
N ASP A 134 -0.42 -7.26 -3.41
CA ASP A 134 -1.81 -6.91 -3.12
C ASP A 134 -2.08 -5.41 -3.23
N LYS A 135 -1.14 -4.57 -2.75
CA LYS A 135 -1.29 -3.11 -2.84
C LYS A 135 -1.18 -2.62 -4.27
N PHE A 136 -0.20 -3.12 -5.01
CA PHE A 136 0.01 -2.71 -6.39
C PHE A 136 -1.16 -3.17 -7.28
N ALA A 137 -1.65 -4.39 -7.08
CA ALA A 137 -2.84 -4.88 -7.78
C ALA A 137 -4.09 -4.04 -7.45
N ARG A 138 -4.27 -3.62 -6.19
CA ARG A 138 -5.37 -2.71 -5.81
C ARG A 138 -5.23 -1.34 -6.46
N MET A 139 -4.01 -0.82 -6.56
CA MET A 139 -3.75 0.44 -7.26
C MET A 139 -4.17 0.34 -8.73
N VAL A 140 -3.65 -0.66 -9.45
CA VAL A 140 -3.99 -0.90 -10.86
C VAL A 140 -5.50 -1.11 -11.06
N ALA A 141 -6.16 -1.79 -10.11
CA ALA A 141 -7.61 -1.97 -10.16
C ALA A 141 -8.41 -0.67 -9.98
N LEU A 142 -7.92 0.28 -9.17
CA LEU A 142 -8.56 1.59 -9.00
C LEU A 142 -8.48 2.43 -10.27
N ASP A 143 -7.36 2.38 -11.00
CA ASP A 143 -7.21 3.14 -12.25
C ASP A 143 -8.06 2.58 -13.39
N LYS A 144 -8.35 1.27 -13.33
CA LYS A 144 -9.18 0.56 -14.32
C LYS A 144 -10.66 0.49 -13.96
N ALA A 145 -11.04 0.91 -12.76
CA ALA A 145 -12.43 0.92 -12.36
C ALA A 145 -13.20 1.88 -13.28
N PRO A 146 -14.33 1.45 -13.89
CA PRO A 146 -15.13 2.34 -14.71
C PRO A 146 -15.58 3.54 -13.87
N ALA A 147 -15.43 4.75 -14.44
CA ALA A 147 -15.73 6.03 -13.79
C ALA A 147 -17.18 6.15 -13.24
N GLU A 148 -18.05 5.20 -13.54
CA GLU A 148 -19.42 5.12 -13.01
C GLU A 148 -19.51 4.86 -11.49
N ALA A 149 -18.44 4.40 -10.83
CA ALA A 149 -18.42 4.28 -9.37
C ALA A 149 -18.07 5.60 -8.64
N ALA A 150 -17.63 6.64 -9.35
CA ALA A 150 -17.25 7.93 -8.77
C ALA A 150 -18.44 8.92 -8.64
N VAL A 151 -19.65 8.53 -9.04
CA VAL A 151 -20.90 9.26 -8.76
C VAL A 151 -21.70 8.56 -7.65
N ALA A 152 -21.02 8.09 -6.60
CA ALA A 152 -21.67 7.97 -5.30
C ALA A 152 -21.59 9.34 -4.62
N ALA A 153 -22.72 10.04 -4.65
CA ALA A 153 -22.98 11.35 -4.06
C ALA A 153 -22.19 11.66 -2.78
N PRO A 154 -21.88 12.95 -2.49
CA PRO A 154 -21.34 13.35 -1.20
C PRO A 154 -22.25 12.79 -0.12
N GLN A 155 -21.75 11.88 0.74
CA GLN A 155 -22.54 11.38 1.85
C GLN A 155 -22.98 12.59 2.68
N PRO A 156 -24.27 12.89 2.78
CA PRO A 156 -24.71 13.78 3.83
C PRO A 156 -24.66 12.96 5.13
N ASP A 157 -24.10 13.59 6.15
CA ASP A 157 -24.61 13.47 7.52
C ASP A 157 -24.23 12.24 8.36
N ALA A 158 -22.92 12.02 8.52
CA ALA A 158 -22.44 11.58 9.84
C ALA A 158 -22.58 12.74 10.86
N ALA A 159 -22.24 13.98 10.45
CA ALA A 159 -22.30 15.16 11.31
C ALA A 159 -23.74 15.54 11.72
N ARG A 160 -24.72 15.59 10.80
CA ARG A 160 -26.11 15.91 11.21
C ARG A 160 -26.80 14.78 11.98
N ARG A 161 -26.36 13.52 11.85
CA ARG A 161 -26.89 12.44 12.71
C ARG A 161 -26.44 12.55 14.16
N VAL A 162 -25.23 13.07 14.41
CA VAL A 162 -24.76 13.35 15.78
C VAL A 162 -25.48 14.58 16.34
N VAL A 163 -25.61 15.65 15.55
CA VAL A 163 -26.30 16.88 15.99
C VAL A 163 -27.80 16.65 16.25
N ALA A 164 -28.49 15.85 15.43
CA ALA A 164 -29.89 15.52 15.66
C ALA A 164 -30.10 14.63 16.90
N LYS A 165 -29.12 13.77 17.24
CA LYS A 165 -29.19 12.90 18.41
C LYS A 165 -28.91 13.67 19.71
N GLU A 166 -28.02 14.67 19.68
CA GLU A 166 -27.76 15.56 20.81
C GLU A 166 -28.92 16.53 21.07
N ALA A 167 -29.53 17.09 20.02
CA ALA A 167 -30.69 17.98 20.16
C ALA A 167 -31.90 17.27 20.82
N ALA A 168 -32.18 16.03 20.44
CA ALA A 168 -33.28 15.24 21.02
C ALA A 168 -33.05 14.87 22.50
N LEU A 169 -31.79 14.67 22.91
CA LEU A 169 -31.45 14.40 24.31
C LEU A 169 -31.59 15.66 25.19
N HIS A 170 -31.27 16.85 24.64
CA HIS A 170 -31.44 18.11 25.36
C HIS A 170 -32.91 18.54 25.52
N GLU A 171 -33.77 18.29 24.52
CA GLU A 171 -35.22 18.56 24.66
C GLU A 171 -35.89 17.63 25.68
N ALA A 172 -35.49 16.35 25.73
CA ALA A 172 -36.01 15.41 26.73
C ALA A 172 -35.63 15.81 28.16
N ALA A 173 -34.39 16.26 28.39
CA ALA A 173 -33.93 16.72 29.70
C ALA A 173 -34.61 18.03 30.15
N ALA A 174 -34.93 18.93 29.20
CA ALA A 174 -35.65 20.16 29.48
C ALA A 174 -37.14 19.91 29.85
N ALA A 175 -37.77 18.90 29.25
CA ALA A 175 -39.14 18.51 29.58
C ALA A 175 -39.25 17.86 30.97
N GLU A 176 -38.26 17.06 31.36
CA GLU A 176 -38.22 16.39 32.66
C GLU A 176 -37.99 17.39 33.82
N THR A 177 -37.11 18.37 33.63
CA THR A 177 -36.85 19.43 34.63
C THR A 177 -38.05 20.37 34.84
N LEU A 178 -38.83 20.67 33.79
CA LEU A 178 -40.07 21.45 33.89
C LEU A 178 -41.20 20.68 34.59
N ALA A 179 -41.28 19.37 34.39
CA ALA A 179 -42.25 18.52 35.08
C ALA A 179 -41.94 18.38 36.59
N GLU A 180 -40.65 18.33 36.95
CA GLU A 180 -40.20 18.25 38.33
C GLU A 180 -40.38 19.57 39.10
N ALA A 181 -40.23 20.70 38.42
CA ALA A 181 -40.48 22.03 39.00
C ALA A 181 -41.97 22.22 39.36
N ARG A 182 -42.91 21.79 38.51
CA ARG A 182 -44.35 21.90 38.77
C ARG A 182 -44.85 21.03 39.92
N ARG A 183 -44.20 19.88 40.19
CA ARG A 183 -44.55 19.02 41.34
C ARG A 183 -44.08 19.57 42.69
N LYS A 184 -43.21 20.57 42.71
CA LYS A 184 -42.73 21.20 43.96
C LYS A 184 -43.52 22.47 44.31
N GLU A 185 -44.45 22.89 43.46
CA GLU A 185 -45.32 24.07 43.67
C GLU A 185 -46.77 23.68 44.05
N GLU A 186 -47.07 22.38 44.18
CA GLU A 186 -48.30 21.83 44.79
C GLU A 186 -48.02 21.30 46.20
#